data_AF-A0A8H2X3E4-F1
#
_entry.id   AF-A0A8H2X3E4-F1
#
_cell.length_a   1.000
_cell.length_b   1.000
_cell.length_c   1.000
_cell.angle_alpha   90.00
_cell.angle_beta   90.00
_cell.angle_gamma   90.00
#
_symmetry.space_group_name_H-M   'P 1'
#
loop_
_entity.id
_entity.type
_entity.pdbx_description
1 polymer ?
#
loop_
_entity_poly.entity_id
_entity_poly.type
_entity_poly.pdbx_seq_one_letter_code
_entity_poly.pdbx_strand_id
1 'polypeptide(L)'
;MHMNDPRAQRFNALPGLYGLIFLNLEPLSTLIPAIATIFVPGGAAWFYNEQVPGGVIQSVDGPHTRMVLGQLVNAYAVIGMSSAFGFRAVRKAIPNNPAAQERIIGATLAVLAIADISQ
;
A
#
# COMPACT_ATOMS: atom_id res chain seq x y z
N MET A 1 17.14 -18.41 -39.97
CA MET A 1 15.88 -19.11 -39.62
C MET A 1 15.55 -18.79 -38.18
N HIS A 2 14.35 -18.24 -37.99
CA HIS A 2 13.74 -17.86 -36.72
C HIS A 2 13.69 -19.04 -35.74
N MET A 3 14.10 -18.81 -34.50
CA MET A 3 13.61 -19.60 -33.36
C MET A 3 13.15 -18.62 -32.29
N ASN A 4 11.97 -18.04 -32.53
CA ASN A 4 11.19 -17.38 -31.49
C ASN A 4 10.76 -18.47 -30.50
N ASP A 5 11.44 -18.56 -29.36
CA ASP A 5 10.96 -19.34 -28.24
C ASP A 5 9.90 -18.52 -27.50
N PRO A 6 8.60 -18.89 -27.55
CA PRO A 6 7.53 -18.19 -26.82
C PRO A 6 7.65 -18.34 -25.29
N ARG A 7 8.68 -19.06 -24.79
CA ARG A 7 9.00 -19.25 -23.38
C ARG A 7 10.17 -18.40 -22.89
N ALA A 8 10.58 -17.36 -23.63
CA ALA A 8 11.17 -16.18 -22.99
C ALA A 8 10.09 -15.56 -22.08
N GLN A 9 9.88 -16.25 -20.96
CA GLN A 9 8.88 -16.04 -19.94
C GLN A 9 8.96 -14.56 -19.58
N ARG A 10 7.90 -13.83 -19.89
CA ARG A 10 7.62 -12.54 -19.25
C ARG A 10 7.86 -12.75 -17.77
N PHE A 11 8.96 -12.21 -17.25
CA PHE A 11 9.28 -12.25 -15.84
C PHE A 11 8.12 -11.56 -15.13
N ASN A 12 7.25 -12.37 -14.54
CA ASN A 12 6.08 -11.88 -13.84
C ASN A 12 6.53 -11.83 -12.38
N ALA A 13 7.06 -10.68 -11.95
CA ALA A 13 7.59 -10.49 -10.60
C ALA A 13 6.58 -10.84 -9.50
N LEU A 14 5.29 -10.93 -9.83
CA LEU A 14 4.19 -11.32 -8.93
C LEU A 14 3.25 -12.31 -9.64
N PRO A 15 3.62 -13.60 -9.80
CA PRO A 15 2.79 -14.59 -10.46
C PRO A 15 1.75 -15.19 -9.50
N GLY A 16 0.55 -15.46 -10.01
CA GLY A 16 -0.51 -16.17 -9.28
C GLY A 16 -0.92 -15.48 -7.97
N LEU A 17 -0.74 -16.19 -6.85
CA LEU A 17 -1.15 -15.77 -5.51
C LEU A 17 -0.44 -14.49 -5.04
N TYR A 18 0.86 -14.33 -5.34
CA TYR A 18 1.61 -13.12 -4.99
C TYR A 18 1.06 -11.88 -5.70
N GLY A 19 0.62 -12.03 -6.96
CA GLY A 19 -0.07 -10.95 -7.66
C GLY A 19 -1.44 -10.63 -7.06
N LEU A 20 -2.20 -11.62 -6.60
CA LEU A 20 -3.47 -11.36 -5.94
C LEU A 20 -3.28 -10.60 -4.62
N ILE A 21 -2.31 -11.01 -3.81
CA ILE A 21 -2.03 -10.41 -2.50
C ILE A 21 -1.44 -9.01 -2.68
N PHE A 22 -0.26 -8.88 -3.30
CA PHE A 22 0.50 -7.63 -3.30
C PHE A 22 0.00 -6.57 -4.32
N LEU A 23 -0.72 -6.96 -5.38
CA LEU A 23 -1.28 -5.97 -6.34
C LEU A 23 -2.73 -5.57 -6.02
N ASN A 24 -3.46 -6.37 -5.23
CA ASN A 24 -4.88 -6.15 -5.00
C ASN A 24 -5.22 -6.14 -3.51
N LEU A 25 -5.07 -7.27 -2.80
CA LEU A 25 -5.54 -7.37 -1.42
C LEU A 25 -4.80 -6.45 -0.46
N GLU A 26 -3.47 -6.43 -0.53
CA GLU A 26 -2.61 -5.60 0.30
C GLU A 26 -2.96 -4.12 0.11
N PRO A 27 -2.83 -3.51 -1.10
CA PRO A 27 -3.18 -2.10 -1.30
C PRO A 27 -4.63 -1.79 -0.95
N LEU A 28 -5.58 -2.69 -1.20
CA LEU A 28 -6.98 -2.47 -0.81
C LEU A 28 -7.10 -2.41 0.72
N SER A 29 -6.47 -3.36 1.43
CA SER A 29 -6.49 -3.43 2.89
C SER A 29 -5.77 -2.25 3.55
N THR A 30 -4.66 -1.78 2.99
CA THR A 30 -3.96 -0.58 3.48
C THR A 30 -4.77 0.69 3.24
N LEU A 31 -5.69 0.72 2.27
CA LEU A 31 -6.61 1.84 2.06
C LEU A 31 -7.85 1.80 2.96
N ILE A 32 -8.23 0.64 3.53
CA ILE A 32 -9.43 0.51 4.37
C ILE A 32 -9.45 1.52 5.51
N PRO A 33 -8.38 1.71 6.31
CA PRO A 33 -8.41 2.66 7.41
C PRO A 33 -8.55 4.11 6.95
N ALA A 34 -7.88 4.47 5.85
CA ALA A 34 -8.00 5.81 5.25
C ALA A 34 -9.41 6.10 4.74
N ILE A 35 -10.00 5.13 4.01
CA ILE A 35 -11.37 5.23 3.49
C ILE A 35 -12.39 5.25 4.63
N ALA A 36 -12.25 4.36 5.61
CA ALA A 36 -13.15 4.27 6.76
C ALA A 36 -13.13 5.56 7.58
N THR A 37 -11.95 6.14 7.83
CA THR A 37 -11.80 7.38 8.60
C THR A 37 -12.50 8.57 7.93
N ILE A 38 -12.50 8.64 6.59
CA ILE A 38 -13.09 9.76 5.84
C ILE A 38 -14.57 9.55 5.55
N PHE A 39 -14.96 8.36 5.10
CA PHE A 39 -16.26 8.13 4.46
C PHE A 39 -17.26 7.35 5.32
N VAL A 40 -16.80 6.65 6.36
CA VAL A 40 -17.68 5.85 7.22
C VAL A 40 -18.04 6.65 8.47
N PRO A 41 -19.34 6.87 8.76
CA PRO A 41 -19.77 7.50 10.01
C PRO A 41 -19.21 6.74 11.22
N GLY A 42 -18.50 7.43 12.11
CA GLY A 42 -17.83 6.83 13.26
C GLY A 42 -16.50 6.13 12.95
N GLY A 43 -16.06 6.07 11.69
CA GLY A 43 -14.80 5.47 11.29
C GLY A 43 -13.57 6.16 11.89
N ALA A 44 -13.59 7.49 12.01
CA ALA A 44 -12.54 8.25 12.69
C ALA A 44 -12.42 7.92 14.18
N ALA A 45 -13.56 7.69 14.86
CA ALA A 45 -13.60 7.28 16.26
C ALA A 45 -13.09 5.84 16.44
N TRP A 46 -13.50 4.93 15.56
CA TRP A 46 -12.98 3.55 15.53
C TRP A 46 -11.45 3.55 15.33
N PHE A 47 -10.95 4.27 14.32
CA PHE A 47 -9.54 4.27 13.99
C PHE A 47 -8.66 4.94 15.06
N TYR A 48 -9.21 5.91 15.78
CA TYR A 48 -8.55 6.50 16.94
C TYR A 48 -8.44 5.52 18.12
N ASN A 49 -9.51 4.78 18.43
CA ASN A 49 -9.49 3.78 19.50
C ASN A 49 -8.50 2.64 19.23
N GLU A 50 -8.31 2.27 17.96
CA GLU A 50 -7.35 1.23 17.58
C GLU A 50 -5.89 1.65 17.85
N GLN A 51 -5.60 2.95 17.88
CA GLN A 51 -4.26 3.49 18.14
C GLN A 51 -3.93 3.64 19.62
N VAL A 52 -4.94 3.83 20.47
CA VAL A 52 -4.76 4.09 21.90
C VAL A 52 -5.58 3.09 22.72
N PRO A 53 -4.99 1.96 23.12
CA PRO A 53 -5.67 0.98 23.95
C PRO A 53 -6.14 1.61 25.27
N GLY A 54 -7.46 1.64 25.50
CA GLY A 54 -8.07 2.13 26.73
C GLY A 54 -8.29 3.65 26.82
N GLY A 55 -8.00 4.40 25.76
CA GLY A 55 -8.29 5.84 25.71
C GLY A 55 -9.78 6.11 25.47
N VAL A 56 -10.52 6.57 26.48
CA VAL A 56 -11.87 7.10 26.28
C VAL A 56 -11.77 8.35 25.40
N ILE A 57 -12.44 8.35 24.24
CA ILE A 57 -12.49 9.52 23.34
C ILE A 57 -12.99 10.72 24.14
N GLN A 58 -12.13 11.72 24.35
CA GLN A 58 -12.57 13.03 24.87
C GLN A 58 -13.21 13.87 23.76
N SER A 59 -12.63 13.87 22.55
CA SER A 59 -13.22 14.47 21.34
C SER A 59 -12.43 14.09 20.08
N VAL A 60 -13.14 13.69 19.02
CA VAL A 60 -12.56 13.47 17.67
C VAL A 60 -12.28 14.82 16.97
N ASP A 61 -12.96 15.89 17.40
CA ASP A 61 -12.85 17.24 16.81
C ASP A 61 -11.68 18.06 17.39
N GLY A 62 -10.97 17.52 18.38
CA GLY A 62 -9.79 18.15 18.95
C GLY A 62 -8.72 18.43 17.89
N PRO A 63 -8.07 19.62 17.88
CA PRO A 63 -7.05 19.97 16.89
C PRO A 63 -5.91 18.95 16.79
N HIS A 64 -5.47 18.42 17.93
CA HIS A 64 -4.43 17.38 18.00
C HIS A 64 -4.91 16.04 17.45
N THR A 65 -6.13 15.61 17.81
CA THR A 65 -6.75 14.37 17.32
C THR A 65 -6.90 14.40 15.80
N ARG A 66 -7.37 15.52 15.24
CA ARG A 66 -7.51 15.70 13.78
C ARG A 66 -6.17 15.69 13.06
N MET A 67 -5.13 16.27 13.66
CA MET A 67 -3.78 16.25 13.08
C MET A 67 -3.22 14.83 13.02
N VAL A 68 -3.34 14.06 14.12
CA VAL A 68 -2.86 12.66 14.18
C VAL A 68 -3.63 11.79 13.18
N LEU A 69 -4.96 11.85 13.19
CA LEU A 69 -5.79 11.11 12.23
C LEU A 69 -5.47 11.51 10.78
N GLY A 70 -5.27 12.80 10.51
CA GLY A 70 -4.90 13.29 9.18
C GLY A 70 -3.54 12.76 8.70
N GLN A 71 -2.53 12.75 9.57
CA GLN A 71 -1.22 12.17 9.23
C GLN A 71 -1.32 10.66 8.97
N LEU A 72 -2.09 9.94 9.79
CA LEU A 72 -2.23 8.50 9.62
C LEU A 72 -3.01 8.15 8.35
N VAL A 73 -4.12 8.83 8.09
CA VAL A 73 -4.88 8.70 6.84
C VAL A 73 -3.98 8.96 5.63
N ASN A 74 -3.15 10.01 5.67
CA ASN A 74 -2.19 10.31 4.61
C ASN A 74 -1.16 9.19 4.43
N ALA A 75 -0.59 8.65 5.52
CA ALA A 75 0.39 7.57 5.44
C ALA A 75 -0.22 6.31 4.79
N TYR A 76 -1.38 5.85 5.28
CA TYR A 76 -2.10 4.69 4.72
C TYR A 76 -2.52 4.90 3.26
N ALA A 77 -2.95 6.10 2.90
CA ALA A 77 -3.26 6.46 1.52
C ALA A 77 -2.01 6.41 0.61
N VAL A 78 -0.89 6.97 1.05
CA VAL A 78 0.37 6.98 0.29
C VAL A 78 0.89 5.56 0.09
N ILE A 79 0.85 4.71 1.11
CA ILE A 79 1.25 3.29 1.01
C ILE A 79 0.35 2.56 0.01
N GLY A 80 -0.98 2.62 0.20
CA GLY A 80 -1.94 1.97 -0.67
C GLY A 80 -1.84 2.42 -2.14
N MET A 81 -1.66 3.73 -2.37
CA MET A 81 -1.46 4.28 -3.71
C MET A 81 -0.10 3.91 -4.32
N SER A 82 0.96 3.86 -3.53
CA SER A 82 2.29 3.45 -4.00
C SER A 82 2.29 1.99 -4.45
N SER A 83 1.63 1.12 -3.70
CA SER A 83 1.47 -0.29 -4.06
C SER A 83 0.51 -0.47 -5.25
N ALA A 84 -0.61 0.27 -5.30
CA ALA A 84 -1.59 0.16 -6.39
C ALA A 84 -1.10 0.77 -7.72
N PHE A 85 -0.47 1.94 -7.69
CA PHE A 85 -0.05 2.66 -8.89
C PHE A 85 1.43 2.48 -9.21
N GLY A 86 2.31 2.51 -8.20
CA GLY A 86 3.76 2.40 -8.39
C GLY A 86 4.15 1.06 -9.01
N PHE A 87 3.66 -0.07 -8.48
CA PHE A 87 3.97 -1.38 -9.06
C PHE A 87 3.43 -1.55 -10.49
N ARG A 88 2.23 -1.03 -10.76
CA ARG A 88 1.64 -1.05 -12.12
C ARG A 88 2.41 -0.14 -13.08
N ALA A 89 2.89 1.01 -12.62
CA ALA A 89 3.69 1.94 -13.42
C ALA A 89 5.04 1.33 -13.79
N VAL A 90 5.75 0.70 -12.85
CA VAL A 90 7.03 0.03 -13.10
C VAL A 90 6.88 -1.07 -14.14
N ARG A 91 5.84 -1.91 -14.00
CA ARG A 91 5.53 -2.97 -14.97
C ARG A 91 5.26 -2.43 -16.37
N LYS A 92 4.57 -1.29 -16.48
CA LYS A 92 4.21 -0.66 -17.76
C LYS A 92 5.38 0.08 -18.41
N ALA A 93 6.22 0.76 -17.61
CA ALA A 93 7.29 1.62 -18.09
C ALA A 93 8.54 0.85 -18.53
N ILE A 94 8.81 -0.32 -17.92
CA ILE A 94 10.06 -1.05 -18.16
C ILE A 94 9.81 -2.53 -18.54
N PRO A 95 8.96 -2.83 -19.54
CA PRO A 95 8.49 -4.20 -19.80
C PRO A 95 9.58 -5.19 -20.23
N ASN A 96 10.70 -4.70 -20.78
CA ASN A 96 11.77 -5.52 -21.36
C ASN A 96 13.03 -5.62 -20.47
N ASN A 97 13.01 -5.06 -19.25
CA ASN A 97 14.14 -5.12 -18.33
C ASN A 97 13.70 -5.64 -16.95
N PRO A 98 13.66 -6.98 -16.76
CA PRO A 98 13.18 -7.59 -15.54
C PRO A 98 14.07 -7.27 -14.33
N ALA A 99 15.40 -7.16 -14.52
CA ALA A 99 16.33 -6.79 -13.46
C ALA A 99 16.08 -5.38 -12.92
N ALA A 100 15.70 -4.44 -13.78
CA ALA A 100 15.31 -3.10 -13.35
C ALA A 100 13.96 -3.10 -12.60
N GLN A 101 12.98 -3.89 -13.07
CA GLN A 101 11.71 -4.03 -12.35
C GLN A 101 11.90 -4.61 -10.95
N GLU A 102 12.71 -5.66 -10.81
CA GLU A 102 13.01 -6.30 -9.53
C GLU A 102 13.67 -5.32 -8.56
N ARG A 103 14.66 -4.54 -9.01
CA ARG A 103 15.33 -3.54 -8.15
C ARG A 103 14.38 -2.45 -7.68
N ILE A 104 13.52 -1.93 -8.57
CA ILE A 104 12.60 -0.84 -8.22
C ILE A 104 11.49 -1.36 -7.30
N ILE A 105 10.88 -2.51 -7.62
CA ILE A 105 9.86 -3.13 -6.76
C ILE A 105 10.46 -3.49 -5.41
N GLY A 106 11.65 -4.10 -5.40
CA GLY A 106 12.37 -4.45 -4.17
C GLY A 106 12.72 -3.25 -3.30
N ALA A 107 13.16 -2.14 -3.91
CA ALA A 107 13.40 -0.89 -3.17
C ALA A 107 12.11 -0.32 -2.54
N THR A 108 11.00 -0.31 -3.28
CA THR A 108 9.71 0.12 -2.76
C THR A 108 9.22 -0.79 -1.63
N LEU A 109 9.32 -2.11 -1.80
CA LEU A 109 8.97 -3.08 -0.76
C LEU A 109 9.83 -2.94 0.50
N ALA A 110 11.12 -2.64 0.36
CA ALA A 110 12.00 -2.39 1.50
C ALA A 110 11.58 -1.14 2.29
N VAL A 111 11.19 -0.07 1.59
CA VAL A 111 10.65 1.15 2.23
C VAL A 111 9.36 0.85 2.97
N LEU A 112 8.45 0.07 2.36
CA LEU A 112 7.20 -0.35 3.00
C LEU A 112 7.44 -1.23 4.23
N ALA A 113 8.37 -2.20 4.14
CA ALA A 113 8.74 -3.05 5.27
C ALA A 113 9.35 -2.24 6.43
N ILE A 114 10.14 -1.20 6.14
CA ILE A 114 10.65 -0.29 7.17
C ILE A 114 9.51 0.49 7.81
N ALA A 115 8.55 0.97 7.00
CA ALA A 115 7.37 1.67 7.51
C ALA A 115 6.61 0.79 8.52
N ASP A 116 6.35 -0.48 8.18
CA ASP A 116 5.64 -1.43 9.07
C ASP A 116 6.37 -1.68 10.40
N ILE A 117 7.70 -1.71 10.42
CA ILE A 117 8.49 -1.89 11.65
C ILE A 117 8.50 -0.63 12.52
N SER A 118 8.39 0.54 11.89
CA SER A 118 8.52 1.84 12.56
C SER A 118 7.22 2.40 13.13
N GLN A 119 6.08 1.76 12.83
CA GLN A 119 4.75 2.18 13.28
C GLN A 119 4.36 1.61 14.65
#